data_AF-A0AAW4BKT6-F1
#
_entry.id   AF-A0AAW4BKT6-F1
#
_cell.length_a   1.000
_cell.length_b   1.000
_cell.length_c   1.000
_cell.angle_alpha   90.00
_cell.angle_beta   90.00
_cell.angle_gamma   90.00
#
_symmetry.space_group_name_H-M   'P 1'
#
loop_
_entity.id
_entity.type
_entity.pdbx_description
1 polymer ?
#
loop_
_entity_poly.entity_id
_entity_poly.type
_entity_poly.pdbx_seq_one_letter_code
_entity_poly.pdbx_strand_id
1 'polypeptide(L)' 'VTKDVPPYAVVGGIPAKVIKYRFSESEICQLLELKWWNYHYKDFVGMDLNFSGAQLCDYFGQQLLKLKPYTPEKIHLS' A
#
# COMPACT_ATOMS: atom_id res chain seq x y z
N VAL A 1 -13.35 5.18 16.15
CA VAL A 1 -13.25 3.81 15.63
C VAL A 1 -13.11 2.89 16.83
N THR A 2 -14.10 2.03 17.09
CA THR A 2 -14.15 1.20 18.30
C THR A 2 -13.97 -0.30 18.02
N LYS A 3 -13.75 -0.67 16.76
CA LYS A 3 -13.50 -2.03 16.26
C LYS A 3 -12.38 -2.00 15.24
N ASP A 4 -11.77 -3.15 14.97
CA ASP A 4 -10.73 -3.30 13.96
C ASP A 4 -11.22 -2.88 12.57
N VAL A 5 -10.32 -2.26 11.80
CA VAL A 5 -10.58 -1.79 10.45
C VAL A 5 -9.83 -2.68 9.46
N PRO A 6 -10.52 -3.38 8.54
CA PRO A 6 -9.86 -4.19 7.54
C PRO A 6 -8.92 -3.37 6.64
N PRO A 7 -7.86 -3.97 6.08
CA PRO A 7 -7.00 -3.29 5.12
C PRO A 7 -7.79 -2.68 3.97
N TYR A 8 -7.42 -1.46 3.57
CA TYR A 8 -8.06 -0.70 2.49
C TYR A 8 -9.57 -0.45 2.65
N ALA A 9 -10.16 -0.70 3.83
CA ALA A 9 -11.54 -0.32 4.11
C ALA A 9 -11.67 1.20 4.34
N VAL A 10 -12.74 1.78 3.81
CA VAL A 10 -13.19 3.14 4.13
C VAL A 10 -14.29 3.01 5.17
N VAL A 11 -14.07 3.57 6.36
CA VAL A 11 -15.02 3.51 7.49
C VAL A 11 -15.53 4.91 7.84
N GLY A 12 -16.73 5.01 8.41
CA GLY A 12 -17.28 6.28 8.89
C GLY A 12 -18.51 6.10 9.79
N GLY A 13 -18.94 7.22 10.40
CA GLY A 13 -20.06 7.25 11.35
C GLY A 13 -19.66 7.08 12.83
N ILE A 14 -20.65 7.22 13.72
CA ILE A 14 -20.52 7.03 15.17
C ILE A 14 -21.62 6.06 15.64
N PRO A 15 -21.32 4.78 15.92
CA PRO A 15 -20.01 4.13 15.79
C PRO A 15 -19.62 3.89 14.31
N ALA A 16 -18.31 3.78 14.07
CA ALA A 16 -17.78 3.62 12.72
C ALA A 16 -18.16 2.27 12.10
N LYS A 17 -18.64 2.29 10.86
CA LYS A 17 -18.96 1.10 10.04
C LYS A 17 -18.21 1.16 8.72
N VAL A 18 -17.94 0.00 8.11
CA VAL A 18 -17.37 -0.11 6.76
C VAL A 18 -18.39 0.44 5.76
N ILE A 19 -17.96 1.41 4.95
CA ILE A 19 -18.75 2.04 3.88
C ILE A 19 -18.47 1.35 2.56
N LYS A 20 -17.19 1.17 2.24
CA LYS A 20 -16.70 0.53 1.01
C LYS A 20 -15.22 0.15 1.14
N TYR A 21 -14.71 -0.61 0.19
CA TYR A 21 -13.28 -0.81 0.01
C TYR A 21 -12.72 0.13 -1.06
N ARG A 22 -11.44 0.49 -0.94
CA ARG A 22 -10.75 1.34 -1.92
C ARG A 22 -10.48 0.62 -3.23
N PHE A 23 -10.29 -0.70 -3.16
CA PHE A 23 -9.98 -1.58 -4.27
C PHE A 23 -10.84 -2.84 -4.18
N SER A 24 -10.88 -3.64 -5.26
CA SER A 24 -11.47 -4.97 -5.22
C SER A 24 -10.69 -5.91 -4.29
N GLU A 25 -11.34 -6.98 -3.85
CA GLU A 25 -10.73 -7.95 -2.93
C GLU A 25 -9.44 -8.56 -3.50
N SER A 26 -9.42 -8.90 -4.79
CA SER A 26 -8.24 -9.46 -5.45
C SER A 26 -7.07 -8.47 -5.52
N GLU A 27 -7.34 -7.19 -5.81
CA GLU A 27 -6.33 -6.13 -5.79
C GLU A 27 -5.79 -5.90 -4.38
N ILE A 28 -6.65 -5.94 -3.35
CA ILE A 28 -6.22 -5.84 -1.95
C ILE A 28 -5.27 -6.97 -1.59
N CYS A 29 -5.62 -8.22 -1.92
CA CYS A 29 -4.76 -9.37 -1.66
C CYS A 29 -3.39 -9.21 -2.32
N GLN A 30 -3.34 -8.82 -3.59
CA GLN A 30 -2.08 -8.60 -4.31
C GLN A 30 -1.26 -7.47 -3.69
N LEU A 31 -1.86 -6.32 -3.38
CA LEU A 31 -1.14 -5.21 -2.76
C LEU A 31 -0.60 -5.57 -1.37
N LEU A 32 -1.32 -6.40 -0.61
CA LEU A 32 -0.88 -6.90 0.69
C LEU A 32 0.27 -7.91 0.58
N GLU A 33 0.28 -8.75 -0.45
CA GLU A 33 1.37 -9.68 -0.74
C GLU A 33 2.63 -8.95 -1.19
N LEU A 34 2.49 -7.96 -2.07
CA LEU A 34 3.60 -7.17 -2.62
C LEU A 34 4.32 -6.34 -1.54
N LYS A 35 3.59 -5.87 -0.51
CA LYS A 35 4.12 -5.02 0.57
C LYS A 35 5.00 -3.87 0.04
N TRP A 36 4.53 -3.21 -1.01
CA TRP A 36 5.29 -2.19 -1.75
C TRP A 36 5.83 -1.06 -0.85
N TRP A 37 5.16 -0.77 0.27
CA TRP A 37 5.57 0.22 1.26
C TRP A 37 6.86 -0.16 2.03
N ASN A 38 7.34 -1.40 1.93
CA ASN A 38 8.62 -1.81 2.50
C ASN A 38 9.83 -1.36 1.66
N TYR A 39 9.61 -0.72 0.51
CA TYR A 39 10.65 -0.24 -0.40
C TYR A 39 10.82 1.27 -0.25
N HIS A 40 11.92 1.81 -0.80
CA HIS A 40 12.25 3.20 -0.57
C HIS A 40 11.38 4.09 -1.47
N TYR A 41 10.80 5.17 -0.93
CA TYR A 41 9.90 6.01 -1.71
C TYR A 41 10.56 6.60 -2.97
N LYS A 42 11.89 6.81 -2.96
CA LYS A 42 12.62 7.29 -4.14
C LYS A 42 12.61 6.28 -5.30
N ASP A 43 12.39 5.00 -5.01
CA ASP A 43 12.31 3.94 -6.03
C ASP A 43 11.07 4.10 -6.93
N PHE A 44 10.09 4.89 -6.48
CA PHE A 44 8.81 5.12 -7.16
C PHE A 44 8.64 6.55 -7.67
N VAL A 45 9.72 7.33 -7.76
CA VAL A 45 9.66 8.70 -8.28
C VAL A 45 9.23 8.69 -9.74
N GLY A 46 8.22 9.50 -10.07
CA GLY A 46 7.65 9.57 -11.41
C GLY A 46 6.56 8.53 -11.71
N MET A 47 6.11 7.78 -10.71
CA MET A 47 4.89 6.98 -10.81
C MET A 47 3.69 7.86 -11.17
N ASP A 48 2.83 7.38 -12.06
CA ASP A 48 1.55 8.04 -12.33
C ASP A 48 0.59 7.86 -11.15
N LEU A 49 0.07 8.97 -10.65
CA LEU A 49 -0.86 8.99 -9.51
C LEU A 49 -2.30 8.67 -9.92
N ASN A 50 -2.58 8.56 -11.22
CA ASN A 50 -3.90 8.24 -11.76
C ASN A 50 -4.09 6.75 -12.05
N PHE A 51 -3.16 5.90 -11.63
CA PHE A 51 -3.29 4.45 -11.81
C PHE A 51 -4.53 3.89 -11.11
N SER A 52 -5.22 2.99 -11.80
CA SER A 52 -6.23 2.11 -11.21
C SER A 52 -5.59 1.09 -10.26
N GLY A 53 -6.41 0.40 -9.46
CA GLY A 53 -5.92 -0.67 -8.57
C GLY A 53 -5.14 -1.74 -9.32
N ALA A 54 -5.69 -2.27 -10.41
CA ALA A 54 -5.02 -3.23 -11.28
C ALA A 54 -3.69 -2.70 -11.84
N GLN A 55 -3.65 -1.46 -12.33
CA GLN A 55 -2.42 -0.85 -12.85
C GLN A 55 -1.36 -0.68 -11.75
N LEU A 56 -1.76 -0.37 -10.52
CA LEU A 56 -0.84 -0.34 -9.37
C LEU A 56 -0.27 -1.72 -9.07
N CYS A 57 -1.11 -2.78 -9.06
CA CYS A 57 -0.65 -4.15 -8.84
C CYS A 57 0.39 -4.55 -9.89
N ASP A 58 0.11 -4.30 -11.18
CA ASP A 58 1.04 -4.61 -12.27
C ASP A 58 2.34 -3.81 -12.14
N TYR A 59 2.23 -2.49 -11.91
CA TYR A 59 3.38 -1.61 -11.76
C TYR A 59 4.30 -2.08 -10.63
N PHE A 60 3.75 -2.28 -9.42
CA PHE A 60 4.53 -2.75 -8.28
C PHE A 60 5.07 -4.15 -8.52
N GLY A 61 4.27 -5.08 -9.05
CA GLY A 61 4.73 -6.42 -9.40
C GLY A 61 6.00 -6.40 -10.25
N GLN A 62 6.06 -5.54 -11.27
CA GLN A 62 7.25 -5.39 -12.11
C GLN A 62 8.40 -4.65 -11.42
N GLN A 63 8.12 -3.58 -10.66
CA GLN A 63 9.18 -2.84 -9.97
C GLN A 63 9.86 -3.68 -8.89
N LEU A 64 9.11 -4.46 -8.14
CA LEU A 64 9.65 -5.21 -6.99
C LEU A 64 10.51 -6.41 -7.40
N LEU A 65 10.43 -6.88 -8.65
CA LEU A 65 11.33 -7.91 -9.18
C LEU A 65 12.80 -7.45 -9.25
N LYS A 66 13.03 -6.14 -9.38
CA LYS A 66 14.37 -5.54 -9.54
C LYS A 66 14.85 -4.77 -8.31
N LEU A 67 13.98 -4.53 -7.33
CA LEU A 67 14.30 -3.75 -6.13
C LEU A 67 14.56 -4.68 -4.95
N LYS A 68 15.21 -4.14 -3.91
CA LYS A 68 15.33 -4.80 -2.60
C LYS A 68 14.59 -3.97 -1.56
N PRO A 69 14.00 -4.60 -0.52
CA PRO A 69 13.36 -3.89 0.56
C PRO A 69 14.30 -2.85 1.19
N TYR A 70 13.74 -1.70 1.54
CA TYR A 70 14.49 -0.59 2.10
C TYR A 70 15.08 -0.96 3.46
N THR A 71 16.37 -0.72 3.61
CA THR A 71 17.12 -0.94 4.84
C THR A 71 17.75 0.39 5.25
N PRO A 72 17.12 1.18 6.14
CA PRO A 72 17.66 2.46 6.57
C PRO A 72 18.95 2.29 7.38
N GLU A 73 19.87 3.22 7.22
CA GLU A 73 21.04 3.31 8.10
C GLU A 73 20.62 3.70 9.52
N LYS A 74 21.32 3.16 10.52
CA LYS A 74 21.08 3.51 11.92
C LYS A 74 21.61 4.92 12.18
N ILE A 75 20.72 5.83 12.56
CA ILE A 75 21.12 7.17 12.98
C ILE A 75 21.53 7.09 14.46
N HIS A 76 22.78 7.41 14.76
CA HIS A 76 23.24 7.59 16.13
C HIS A 76 22.91 9.02 16.57
N LEU A 77 21.93 9.16 17.47
CA LEU A 77 21.65 10.43 18.13
C LEU A 77 22.63 10.56 19.30
N SER A 78 23.62 11.44 19.15
CA SER A 78 24.57 11.83 20.20
C SER A 78 23.94 12.81 21.19
#